data_AF-C5BKS4-F1
#
_entry.id   AF-C5BKS4-F1
#
_cell.length_a   1.000
_cell.length_b   1.000
_cell.length_c   1.000
_cell.angle_alpha   90.00
_cell.angle_beta   90.00
_cell.angle_gamma   90.00
#
_symmetry.space_group_name_H-M   'P 1'
#
loop_
_entity.id
_entity.type
_entity.pdbx_description
1 polymer ?
#
loop_
_entity_poly.entity_id
_entity_poly.type
_entity_poly.pdbx_seq_one_letter_code
_entity_poly.pdbx_strand_id
1 'polypeptide(L)'
;MDGYLSMKNVFDPLLHWGRYGEIINEMGTKLIGFAPHIAPKAYINVIYAPLKDAGIVELENRLERGLPVQYKKFLTCSNGLMIFSGSMRVFGLVPLSRTADIHIYNYPSNVIVPNESARIKGIIDSDFVVGYYAEDGSYAVIDGNGGVFRILPQSNDIDREKWASFNDWLSSEILRLDKSYTENNAAHFN
;
A
#
# COMPACT_ATOMS: atom_id res chain seq x y z
N MET A 1 -23.55 -6.05 -4.10
CA MET A 1 -22.66 -7.16 -3.69
C MET A 1 -21.36 -7.19 -4.52
N ASP A 2 -21.26 -6.41 -5.59
CA ASP A 2 -20.17 -6.53 -6.59
C ASP A 2 -18.82 -5.89 -6.20
N GLY A 3 -18.79 -4.93 -5.28
CA GLY A 3 -17.53 -4.25 -4.94
C GLY A 3 -16.55 -5.08 -4.10
N TYR A 4 -16.95 -6.23 -3.54
CA TYR A 4 -16.09 -7.08 -2.69
C TYR A 4 -15.28 -8.08 -3.52
N LEU A 5 -15.87 -8.60 -4.62
CA LEU A 5 -15.13 -9.39 -5.61
C LEU A 5 -14.11 -8.51 -6.37
N SER A 6 -14.46 -7.25 -6.68
CA SER A 6 -13.57 -6.39 -7.46
C SER A 6 -12.23 -6.11 -6.76
N MET A 7 -12.21 -5.98 -5.43
CA MET A 7 -10.99 -5.66 -4.66
C MET A 7 -10.01 -6.84 -4.59
N LYS A 8 -10.51 -8.09 -4.53
CA LYS A 8 -9.63 -9.27 -4.52
C LYS A 8 -8.90 -9.45 -5.85
N ASN A 9 -9.58 -9.14 -6.96
CA ASN A 9 -8.99 -9.22 -8.29
C ASN A 9 -7.89 -8.15 -8.52
N VAL A 10 -7.86 -7.07 -7.72
CA VAL A 10 -6.81 -6.04 -7.82
C VAL A 10 -5.42 -6.61 -7.54
N PHE A 11 -5.32 -7.70 -6.78
CA PHE A 11 -4.04 -8.33 -6.45
C PHE A 11 -3.57 -9.35 -7.49
N ASP A 12 -4.41 -9.74 -8.45
CA ASP A 12 -4.07 -10.78 -9.43
C ASP A 12 -2.74 -10.52 -10.18
N PRO A 13 -2.43 -9.28 -10.62
CA PRO A 13 -1.14 -8.99 -11.25
C PRO A 13 0.06 -9.18 -10.31
N LEU A 14 -0.13 -9.21 -8.99
CA LEU A 14 0.95 -9.48 -8.05
C LEU A 14 1.21 -10.98 -7.90
N LEU A 15 0.20 -11.82 -8.10
CA LEU A 15 0.24 -13.25 -7.81
C LEU A 15 1.10 -14.04 -8.81
N HIS A 16 1.22 -13.60 -10.07
CA HIS A 16 2.02 -14.32 -11.07
C HIS A 16 3.51 -14.40 -10.71
N TRP A 17 4.01 -13.42 -9.96
CA TRP A 17 5.37 -13.42 -9.41
C TRP A 17 5.65 -14.59 -8.45
N GLY A 18 4.61 -15.27 -7.95
CA GLY A 18 4.74 -16.44 -7.08
C GLY A 18 5.53 -17.59 -7.71
N ARG A 19 5.65 -17.62 -9.05
CA ARG A 19 6.53 -18.57 -9.77
C ARG A 19 8.00 -18.49 -9.35
N TYR A 20 8.44 -17.36 -8.81
CA TYR A 20 9.80 -17.19 -8.28
C TYR A 20 9.92 -17.51 -6.78
N GLY A 21 8.84 -17.98 -6.14
CA GLY A 21 8.77 -18.32 -4.73
C GLY A 21 7.69 -17.53 -4.00
N GLU A 22 6.90 -18.21 -3.19
CA GLU A 22 5.83 -17.62 -2.38
C GLU A 22 5.80 -18.27 -1.00
N ILE A 23 5.66 -17.47 0.05
CA ILE A 23 5.40 -17.95 1.41
C ILE A 23 4.32 -17.11 2.11
N ILE A 24 3.63 -17.73 3.06
CA ILE A 24 2.77 -17.02 4.02
C ILE A 24 3.46 -17.11 5.37
N ASN A 25 3.73 -15.96 6.00
CA ASN A 25 4.36 -15.95 7.33
C ASN A 25 3.33 -16.20 8.44
N GLU A 26 3.80 -16.30 9.68
CA GLU A 26 2.96 -16.58 10.87
C GLU A 26 1.87 -15.52 11.12
N MET A 27 2.04 -14.30 10.60
CA MET A 27 1.05 -13.23 10.70
C MET A 27 -0.06 -13.33 9.64
N GLY A 28 0.09 -14.22 8.66
CA GLY A 28 -0.79 -14.32 7.49
C GLY A 28 -0.42 -13.37 6.34
N THR A 29 0.75 -12.71 6.42
CA THR A 29 1.27 -11.88 5.33
C THR A 29 1.78 -12.78 4.21
N LYS A 30 1.34 -12.50 2.98
CA LYS A 30 1.78 -13.20 1.77
C LYS A 30 3.00 -12.48 1.18
N LEU A 31 4.08 -13.23 1.00
CA LEU A 31 5.35 -12.80 0.42
C LEU A 31 5.52 -13.49 -0.93
N ILE A 32 5.62 -12.72 -2.00
CA ILE A 32 5.48 -13.21 -3.37
C ILE A 32 6.69 -12.76 -4.21
N GLY A 33 7.25 -13.69 -4.96
CA GLY A 33 8.40 -13.50 -5.83
C GLY A 33 9.69 -13.37 -5.03
N PHE A 34 10.28 -14.49 -4.60
CA PHE A 34 11.57 -14.47 -3.91
C PHE A 34 12.67 -13.93 -4.84
N ALA A 35 13.39 -12.89 -4.39
CA ALA A 35 14.35 -12.13 -5.20
C ALA A 35 15.69 -11.96 -4.46
N PRO A 36 16.47 -13.04 -4.26
CA PRO A 36 17.72 -13.00 -3.50
C PRO A 36 18.81 -12.11 -4.13
N HIS A 37 18.71 -11.83 -5.43
CA HIS A 37 19.59 -10.92 -6.14
C HIS A 37 19.41 -9.46 -5.71
N ILE A 38 18.26 -9.11 -5.10
CA ILE A 38 18.00 -7.78 -4.51
C ILE A 38 18.51 -7.74 -3.07
N ALA A 39 18.10 -8.72 -2.25
CA ALA A 39 18.67 -8.98 -0.93
C ALA A 39 18.37 -10.43 -0.51
N PRO A 40 19.16 -11.06 0.37
CA PRO A 40 19.06 -12.50 0.65
C PRO A 40 17.69 -13.02 1.11
N LYS A 41 16.84 -12.14 1.68
CA LYS A 41 15.49 -12.46 2.15
C LYS A 41 14.39 -11.67 1.41
N ALA A 42 14.73 -11.01 0.30
CA ALA A 42 13.82 -10.12 -0.40
C ALA A 42 12.71 -10.88 -1.14
N TYR A 43 11.52 -10.30 -1.10
CA TYR A 43 10.39 -10.65 -1.95
C TYR A 43 9.95 -9.41 -2.73
N ILE A 44 9.49 -9.61 -3.95
CA ILE A 44 9.06 -8.54 -4.86
C ILE A 44 7.78 -7.90 -4.31
N ASN A 45 6.82 -8.71 -3.89
CA ASN A 45 5.53 -8.22 -3.41
C ASN A 45 5.20 -8.75 -2.02
N VAL A 46 4.60 -7.89 -1.20
CA VAL A 46 4.15 -8.17 0.15
C VAL A 46 2.72 -7.69 0.29
N ILE A 47 1.82 -8.64 0.52
CA ILE A 47 0.41 -8.40 0.83
C ILE A 47 0.23 -8.70 2.32
N TYR A 48 0.16 -7.65 3.14
CA TYR A 48 0.04 -7.79 4.58
C TYR A 48 -1.31 -8.40 4.97
N ALA A 49 -1.31 -9.20 6.04
CA ALA A 49 -2.52 -9.86 6.51
C ALA A 49 -3.70 -8.86 6.67
N PRO A 50 -4.94 -9.26 6.34
CA PRO A 50 -6.11 -8.40 6.49
C PRO A 50 -6.25 -7.82 7.91
N LEU A 51 -6.65 -6.56 7.99
CA LEU A 51 -6.92 -5.91 9.25
C LEU A 51 -8.29 -6.35 9.80
N LYS A 52 -8.30 -6.80 11.06
CA LYS A 52 -9.53 -7.13 11.78
C LYS A 52 -10.23 -5.86 12.28
N ASP A 53 -11.53 -5.97 12.59
CA ASP A 53 -12.34 -4.85 13.09
C ASP A 53 -11.70 -4.12 14.27
N ALA A 54 -11.09 -4.86 15.22
CA ALA A 54 -10.38 -4.26 16.35
C ALA A 54 -9.22 -3.35 15.92
N GLY A 55 -8.51 -3.70 14.84
CA GLY A 55 -7.46 -2.87 14.28
C GLY A 55 -8.00 -1.65 13.55
N ILE A 56 -9.16 -1.76 12.91
CA ILE A 56 -9.85 -0.60 12.32
C ILE A 56 -10.27 0.39 13.41
N VAL A 57 -10.84 -0.11 14.51
CA VAL A 57 -11.21 0.71 15.67
C VAL A 57 -9.98 1.35 16.31
N GLU A 58 -8.88 0.60 16.48
CA GLU A 58 -7.61 1.17 16.95
C GLU A 58 -7.15 2.31 16.04
N LEU A 59 -7.23 2.11 14.72
CA LEU A 59 -6.77 3.09 13.75
C LEU A 59 -7.62 4.36 13.78
N GLU A 60 -8.95 4.24 13.78
CA GLU A 60 -9.87 5.38 13.86
C GLU A 60 -9.72 6.14 15.19
N ASN A 61 -9.51 5.43 16.31
CA ASN A 61 -9.25 6.07 17.60
C ASN A 61 -7.92 6.83 17.61
N ARG A 62 -6.85 6.26 17.03
CA ARG A 62 -5.52 6.89 16.99
C ARG A 62 -5.43 8.09 16.05
N LEU A 63 -6.32 8.16 15.06
CA LEU A 63 -6.42 9.28 14.13
C LEU A 63 -7.48 10.31 14.56
N GLU A 64 -8.28 10.00 15.58
CA GLU A 64 -9.41 10.80 16.05
C GLU A 64 -10.41 11.17 14.93
N ARG A 65 -10.52 10.32 13.90
CA ARG A 65 -11.41 10.50 12.74
C ARG A 65 -11.76 9.18 12.06
N GLY A 66 -12.86 9.20 11.31
CA GLY A 66 -13.24 8.09 10.44
C GLY A 66 -12.29 7.93 9.25
N LEU A 67 -12.11 6.68 8.80
CA LEU A 67 -11.35 6.37 7.59
C LEU A 67 -12.21 6.58 6.34
N PRO A 68 -11.62 6.97 5.19
CA PRO A 68 -12.30 6.92 3.91
C PRO A 68 -12.87 5.52 3.64
N VAL A 69 -14.14 5.44 3.24
CA VAL A 69 -14.89 4.16 3.13
C VAL A 69 -14.17 3.13 2.25
N GLN A 70 -13.61 3.57 1.12
CA GLN A 70 -12.90 2.69 0.18
C GLN A 70 -11.60 2.14 0.80
N TYR A 71 -10.86 2.97 1.51
CA TYR A 71 -9.63 2.58 2.20
C TYR A 71 -9.91 1.64 3.38
N LYS A 72 -10.95 1.92 4.18
CA LYS A 72 -11.42 1.02 5.25
C LYS A 72 -11.73 -0.38 4.72
N LYS A 73 -12.41 -0.45 3.57
CA LYS A 73 -12.71 -1.73 2.88
C LYS A 73 -11.45 -2.41 2.33
N PHE A 74 -10.50 -1.65 1.82
CA PHE A 74 -9.21 -2.20 1.41
C PHE A 74 -8.47 -2.83 2.60
N LEU A 75 -8.48 -2.19 3.77
CA LEU A 75 -7.82 -2.71 4.97
C LEU A 75 -8.37 -4.06 5.43
N THR A 76 -9.66 -4.35 5.21
CA THR A 76 -10.23 -5.68 5.48
C THR A 76 -9.82 -6.74 4.46
N CYS A 77 -9.14 -6.35 3.38
CA CYS A 77 -8.56 -7.24 2.38
C CYS A 77 -7.03 -7.37 2.54
N SER A 78 -6.35 -6.29 2.96
CA SER A 78 -4.90 -6.25 3.20
C SER A 78 -4.56 -5.08 4.12
N ASN A 79 -3.79 -5.30 5.19
CA ASN A 79 -3.32 -4.22 6.05
C ASN A 79 -2.14 -3.47 5.41
N GLY A 80 -2.38 -2.83 4.25
CA GLY A 80 -1.34 -2.19 3.44
C GLY A 80 -0.67 -3.13 2.44
N LEU A 81 0.28 -2.60 1.68
CA LEU A 81 1.05 -3.32 0.67
C LEU A 81 2.49 -2.79 0.62
N MET A 82 3.43 -3.65 0.23
CA MET A 82 4.74 -3.24 -0.27
C MET A 82 5.03 -4.03 -1.55
N ILE A 83 4.93 -3.38 -2.70
CA ILE A 83 4.95 -4.04 -4.00
C ILE A 83 6.13 -3.58 -4.85
N PHE A 84 6.56 -4.45 -5.77
CA PHE A 84 7.67 -4.23 -6.69
C PHE A 84 8.94 -3.77 -5.97
N SER A 85 9.35 -4.55 -4.96
CA SER A 85 10.50 -4.27 -4.08
C SER A 85 10.40 -2.93 -3.35
N GLY A 86 9.18 -2.49 -3.07
CA GLY A 86 8.90 -1.27 -2.32
C GLY A 86 8.83 -0.01 -3.17
N SER A 87 8.81 -0.11 -4.50
CA SER A 87 8.54 1.02 -5.40
C SER A 87 7.25 1.74 -5.05
N MET A 88 6.21 0.99 -4.64
CA MET A 88 4.99 1.56 -4.07
C MET A 88 4.63 0.86 -2.77
N ARG A 89 4.14 1.65 -1.82
CA ARG A 89 3.60 1.18 -0.55
C ARG A 89 2.19 1.72 -0.36
N VAL A 90 1.28 0.85 0.05
CA VAL A 90 -0.01 1.26 0.60
C VAL A 90 0.11 1.14 2.11
N PHE A 91 -0.19 2.21 2.82
CA PHE A 91 -0.05 2.27 4.26
C PHE A 91 -1.12 1.42 4.96
N GLY A 92 -0.83 1.05 6.20
CA GLY A 92 -1.75 0.34 7.07
C GLY A 92 -1.47 0.61 8.54
N LEU A 93 -2.13 -0.14 9.40
CA LEU A 93 -1.92 -0.09 10.84
C LEU A 93 -0.63 -0.82 11.22
N VAL A 94 0.21 -0.13 11.98
CA VAL A 94 1.23 -0.77 12.82
C VAL A 94 0.67 -0.83 14.25
N PRO A 95 0.28 -2.01 14.76
CA PRO A 95 -0.37 -2.13 16.06
C PRO A 95 0.50 -1.62 17.20
N LEU A 96 -0.14 -1.09 18.25
CA LEU A 96 0.55 -0.75 19.49
C LEU A 96 1.13 -1.99 20.18
N SER A 97 0.46 -3.14 20.06
CA SER A 97 0.90 -4.43 20.62
C SER A 97 2.00 -5.13 19.82
N ARG A 98 2.64 -4.44 18.86
CA ARG A 98 3.69 -5.04 18.03
C ARG A 98 4.83 -5.56 18.88
N THR A 99 5.43 -6.66 18.44
CA THR A 99 6.67 -7.19 19.01
C THR A 99 7.84 -6.24 18.74
N ALA A 100 8.85 -6.26 19.62
CA ALA A 100 10.07 -5.46 19.45
C ALA A 100 10.91 -5.90 18.24
N ASP A 101 10.83 -7.18 17.85
CA ASP A 101 11.42 -7.68 16.61
C ASP A 101 10.51 -7.30 15.42
N ILE A 102 10.81 -6.14 14.84
CA ILE A 102 10.07 -5.59 13.69
C ILE A 102 10.76 -6.08 12.42
N HIS A 103 10.30 -7.22 11.88
CA HIS A 103 10.60 -7.58 10.50
C HIS A 103 9.74 -6.75 9.55
N ILE A 104 10.31 -6.29 8.43
CA ILE A 104 9.61 -5.50 7.39
C ILE A 104 8.37 -6.21 6.79
N TYR A 105 8.26 -7.53 7.01
CA TYR A 105 7.15 -8.38 6.53
C TYR A 105 6.07 -8.62 7.59
N ASN A 106 6.29 -8.18 8.83
CA ASN A 106 5.32 -8.35 9.90
C ASN A 106 4.30 -7.22 9.90
N TYR A 107 4.71 -6.00 9.51
CA TYR A 107 3.87 -4.81 9.56
C TYR A 107 4.10 -3.89 8.36
N PRO A 108 3.05 -3.19 7.87
CA PRO A 108 3.16 -2.23 6.78
C PRO A 108 3.87 -0.95 7.20
N SER A 109 4.06 -0.05 6.24
CA SER A 109 4.33 1.36 6.55
C SER A 109 3.12 2.00 7.25
N ASN A 110 3.40 2.75 8.32
CA ASN A 110 2.38 3.23 9.25
C ASN A 110 1.59 4.43 8.68
N VAL A 111 0.28 4.25 8.51
CA VAL A 111 -0.62 5.30 7.98
C VAL A 111 -0.81 6.48 8.93
N ILE A 112 -0.53 6.33 10.23
CA ILE A 112 -0.69 7.40 11.22
C ILE A 112 0.38 8.48 11.05
N VAL A 113 1.59 8.12 10.61
CA VAL A 113 2.70 9.08 10.47
C VAL A 113 2.33 10.22 9.51
N PRO A 114 1.93 9.98 8.26
CA PRO A 114 1.63 11.07 7.31
C PRO A 114 0.29 11.76 7.53
N ASN A 115 -0.61 11.19 8.35
CA ASN A 115 -1.93 11.76 8.61
C ASN A 115 -2.04 12.51 9.94
N GLU A 116 -1.16 12.21 10.90
CA GLU A 116 -1.21 12.76 12.26
C GLU A 116 0.17 13.23 12.73
N SER A 117 1.10 12.31 13.01
CA SER A 117 2.34 12.62 13.74
C SER A 117 3.35 13.47 12.96
N ALA A 118 3.35 13.36 11.64
CA ALA A 118 4.21 14.10 10.72
C ALA A 118 3.40 14.45 9.46
N ARG A 119 2.27 15.12 9.68
CA ARG A 119 1.32 15.47 8.63
C ARG A 119 2.00 16.22 7.49
N ILE A 120 1.76 15.77 6.27
CA ILE A 120 2.32 16.38 5.06
C ILE A 120 1.73 17.79 4.89
N LYS A 121 2.61 18.78 4.66
CA LYS A 121 2.19 20.17 4.42
C LYS A 121 1.40 20.29 3.11
N GLY A 122 0.36 21.10 3.11
CA GLY A 122 -0.45 21.37 1.91
C GLY A 122 -1.62 20.39 1.67
N ILE A 123 -1.86 19.47 2.62
CA ILE A 123 -2.99 18.54 2.59
C ILE A 123 -4.10 19.07 3.52
N ILE A 124 -5.31 19.26 2.99
CA ILE A 124 -6.46 19.78 3.75
C ILE A 124 -7.05 18.72 4.69
N ASP A 125 -7.85 19.12 5.67
CA ASP A 125 -8.32 18.21 6.72
C ASP A 125 -9.12 17.00 6.20
N SER A 126 -9.92 17.18 5.16
CA SER A 126 -10.68 16.09 4.54
C SER A 126 -9.84 15.06 3.83
N ASP A 127 -8.64 15.44 3.38
CA ASP A 127 -7.76 14.56 2.63
C ASP A 127 -7.14 13.50 3.55
N PHE A 128 -6.72 12.38 2.97
CA PHE A 128 -6.18 11.25 3.70
C PHE A 128 -5.06 10.54 2.92
N VAL A 129 -3.86 10.54 3.47
CA VAL A 129 -2.69 9.93 2.84
C VAL A 129 -2.75 8.41 2.98
N VAL A 130 -2.66 7.68 1.87
CA VAL A 130 -2.80 6.22 1.84
C VAL A 130 -1.61 5.48 1.25
N GLY A 131 -0.70 6.16 0.54
CA GLY A 131 0.42 5.48 -0.08
C GLY A 131 1.61 6.37 -0.35
N TYR A 132 2.70 5.74 -0.77
CA TYR A 132 4.00 6.35 -1.02
C TYR A 132 4.72 5.68 -2.18
N TYR A 133 5.44 6.49 -2.95
CA TYR A 133 6.27 6.08 -4.07
C TYR A 133 7.74 6.29 -3.74
N ALA A 134 8.53 5.23 -3.79
CA ALA A 134 9.96 5.31 -3.48
C ALA A 134 10.79 6.00 -4.56
N GLU A 135 10.30 5.99 -5.80
CA GLU A 135 11.00 6.55 -6.96
C GLU A 135 11.21 8.07 -6.85
N ASP A 136 10.16 8.81 -6.49
CA ASP A 136 10.18 10.27 -6.44
C ASP A 136 9.81 10.84 -5.07
N GLY A 137 9.48 10.00 -4.09
CA GLY A 137 9.11 10.42 -2.74
C GLY A 137 7.72 11.04 -2.64
N SER A 138 6.88 10.88 -3.66
CA SER A 138 5.50 11.37 -3.66
C SER A 138 4.55 10.45 -2.87
N TYR A 139 3.36 10.97 -2.57
CA TYR A 139 2.33 10.31 -1.81
C TYR A 139 1.03 10.23 -2.59
N ALA A 140 0.27 9.16 -2.34
CA ALA A 140 -1.11 9.02 -2.81
C ALA A 140 -2.07 9.47 -1.70
N VAL A 141 -3.06 10.29 -2.07
CA VAL A 141 -3.98 10.94 -1.14
C VAL A 141 -5.41 10.75 -1.63
N ILE A 142 -6.28 10.25 -0.76
CA ILE A 142 -7.73 10.25 -1.00
C ILE A 142 -8.27 11.64 -0.67
N ASP A 143 -8.99 12.26 -1.62
CA ASP A 143 -9.66 13.53 -1.39
C ASP A 143 -11.03 13.37 -0.70
N GLY A 144 -11.63 14.49 -0.28
CA GLY A 144 -12.95 14.50 0.37
C GLY A 144 -14.10 13.93 -0.48
N ASN A 145 -13.92 13.78 -1.79
CA ASN A 145 -14.91 13.20 -2.71
C ASN A 145 -14.66 11.70 -2.97
N GLY A 146 -13.59 11.13 -2.42
CA GLY A 146 -13.20 9.72 -2.59
C GLY A 146 -12.38 9.45 -3.85
N GLY A 147 -11.95 10.49 -4.58
CA GLY A 147 -10.94 10.39 -5.62
C GLY A 147 -9.55 10.25 -5.02
N VAL A 148 -8.56 9.88 -5.84
CA VAL A 148 -7.15 9.85 -5.41
C VAL A 148 -6.35 10.82 -6.24
N PHE A 149 -5.40 11.50 -5.62
CA PHE A 149 -4.39 12.30 -6.32
C PHE A 149 -3.00 12.07 -5.76
N ARG A 150 -1.99 12.33 -6.60
CA ARG A 150 -0.58 12.26 -6.23
C ARG A 150 -0.07 13.63 -5.78
N ILE A 151 0.74 13.67 -4.71
CA ILE A 151 1.38 14.88 -4.21
C ILE A 151 2.86 14.65 -3.95
N LEU A 152 3.70 15.60 -4.37
CA LEU A 152 5.09 15.69 -3.96
C LEU A 152 5.22 16.82 -2.91
N PRO A 153 5.59 16.54 -1.64
CA PRO A 153 5.53 17.51 -0.52
C PRO A 153 6.32 18.81 -0.68
N GLN A 154 7.14 18.94 -1.72
CA GLN A 154 7.97 20.11 -2.01
C GLN A 154 7.66 20.75 -3.36
N SER A 155 6.67 20.22 -4.07
CA SER A 155 6.30 20.71 -5.39
C SER A 155 5.13 21.68 -5.30
N ASN A 156 5.25 22.81 -5.98
CA ASN A 156 4.11 23.69 -6.27
C ASN A 156 3.31 23.20 -7.49
N ASP A 157 3.58 21.97 -7.95
CA ASP A 157 2.98 21.45 -9.16
C ASP A 157 1.47 21.27 -9.01
N ILE A 158 0.79 21.84 -10.00
CA ILE A 158 -0.66 22.00 -10.06
C ILE A 158 -1.26 20.82 -10.83
N ASP A 159 -0.45 20.18 -11.69
CA ASP A 159 -0.82 19.03 -12.50
C ASP A 159 -0.56 17.74 -11.71
N ARG A 160 -1.49 17.46 -10.80
CA ARG A 160 -1.51 16.22 -10.04
C ARG A 160 -2.09 15.12 -10.90
N GLU A 161 -1.43 13.96 -10.98
CA GLU A 161 -2.07 12.73 -11.42
C GLU A 161 -3.28 12.45 -10.52
N LYS A 162 -4.41 12.06 -11.14
CA LYS A 162 -5.69 11.87 -10.47
C LYS A 162 -6.38 10.61 -10.95
N TRP A 163 -7.10 10.00 -10.04
CA TRP A 163 -7.94 8.83 -10.27
C TRP A 163 -9.32 9.08 -9.68
N ALA A 164 -10.35 8.52 -10.31
CA ALA A 164 -11.73 8.71 -9.88
C ALA A 164 -12.05 7.99 -8.55
N SER A 165 -11.25 6.99 -8.16
CA SER A 165 -11.43 6.23 -6.93
C SER A 165 -10.12 5.60 -6.43
N PHE A 166 -10.14 5.09 -5.20
CA PHE A 166 -9.04 4.31 -4.62
C PHE A 166 -8.78 3.03 -5.41
N ASN A 167 -9.82 2.36 -5.90
CA ASN A 167 -9.69 1.14 -6.67
C ASN A 167 -9.06 1.41 -8.05
N ASP A 168 -9.45 2.50 -8.71
CA ASP A 168 -8.88 2.89 -10.00
C ASP A 168 -7.40 3.23 -9.85
N TRP A 169 -7.05 3.98 -8.79
CA TRP A 169 -5.66 4.24 -8.43
C TRP A 169 -4.88 2.94 -8.22
N LEU A 170 -5.31 2.11 -7.28
CA LEU A 170 -4.56 0.92 -6.89
C LEU A 170 -4.39 -0.08 -8.05
N SER A 171 -5.45 -0.33 -8.82
CA SER A 171 -5.41 -1.26 -9.95
C SER A 171 -4.53 -0.74 -11.09
N SER A 172 -4.68 0.53 -11.46
CA SER A 172 -3.89 1.14 -12.54
C SER A 172 -2.40 1.19 -12.18
N GLU A 173 -2.07 1.51 -10.92
CA GLU A 173 -0.69 1.60 -10.46
C GLU A 173 -0.03 0.24 -10.29
N ILE A 174 -0.76 -0.78 -9.83
CA ILE A 174 -0.26 -2.16 -9.84
C ILE A 174 0.09 -2.59 -11.26
N LEU A 175 -0.79 -2.35 -12.24
CA LEU A 175 -0.54 -2.72 -13.64
C LEU A 175 0.64 -1.94 -14.26
N ARG A 176 0.71 -0.62 -14.00
CA ARG A 176 1.80 0.23 -14.48
C ARG A 176 3.15 -0.23 -13.94
N LEU A 177 3.21 -0.49 -12.63
CA LEU A 177 4.44 -0.92 -11.96
C LEU A 177 4.82 -2.36 -12.32
N ASP A 178 3.85 -3.26 -12.51
CA ASP A 178 4.12 -4.63 -12.97
C ASP A 178 4.84 -4.64 -14.32
N LYS A 179 4.31 -3.86 -15.27
CA LYS A 179 4.93 -3.66 -16.58
C LYS A 179 6.35 -3.08 -16.45
N SER A 180 6.49 -1.96 -15.75
CA SER A 180 7.78 -1.29 -15.60
C SER A 180 8.82 -2.17 -14.88
N TYR A 181 8.41 -2.91 -13.85
CA TYR A 181 9.30 -3.78 -13.09
C TYR A 181 9.76 -4.98 -13.93
N THR A 182 8.87 -5.56 -14.73
CA THR A 182 9.21 -6.64 -15.67
C THR A 182 10.21 -6.17 -16.73
N GLU A 183 9.99 -5.01 -17.32
CA GLU A 183 10.88 -4.43 -18.33
C GLU A 183 12.27 -4.13 -17.75
N ASN A 184 12.33 -3.52 -16.56
CA ASN A 184 13.59 -3.13 -15.92
C ASN A 184 14.41 -4.32 -15.39
N ASN A 185 13.78 -5.46 -15.12
CA ASN A 185 14.43 -6.63 -14.53
C ASN A 185 14.38 -7.88 -15.42
N ALA A 186 14.11 -7.73 -16.72
CA ALA A 186 13.96 -8.85 -17.64
C ALA A 186 15.15 -9.84 -17.61
N ALA A 187 16.38 -9.34 -17.39
CA ALA A 187 17.58 -10.16 -17.29
C ALA A 187 17.62 -11.08 -16.06
N HIS A 188 16.84 -10.80 -15.01
CA HIS A 188 16.80 -11.56 -13.76
C HIS A 188 15.61 -12.53 -13.67
N PHE A 189 14.68 -12.46 -14.61
CA PHE A 189 13.38 -13.15 -14.55
C PHE A 189 13.08 -14.05 -15.76
N ASN A 190 14.08 -14.35 -16.59
CA ASN A 190 14.00 -15.33 -17.69
C ASN A 190 14.11 -16.77 -17.20
#